data_AF-A0A4P6XSL4-F1
#
_entry.id   AF-A0A4P6XSL4-F1
#
_cell.length_a   1.000
_cell.length_b   1.000
_cell.length_c   1.000
_cell.angle_alpha   90.00
_cell.angle_beta   90.00
_cell.angle_gamma   90.00
#
_symmetry.space_group_name_H-M   'P 1'
#
loop_
_entity.id
_entity.type
_entity.pdbx_description
1 polymer ?
#
loop_
_entity_poly.entity_id
_entity_poly.type
_entity_poly.pdbx_seq_one_letter_code
_entity_poly.pdbx_strand_id
1 'polypeptide(L)'
;MFPSPNSSQRAPSGGSSLGIPSRNVSRKKVVLAPGHSPLDWAALTSKTPKHKLRGVNPNTPPAPYVRIPASEMKNHSSQDDCWTCINGKVYNITPYINFHPGGVEEIMKCAGRDGTALFNKYHSWVNPERLLENCMIGILSV
;
A
#
# COMPACT_ATOMS: atom_id res chain seq x y z
N MET A 1 -10.82 -37.48 -2.21
CA MET A 1 -9.99 -38.68 -1.95
C MET A 1 -8.54 -38.25 -1.98
N PHE A 2 -7.84 -38.31 -0.84
CA PHE A 2 -6.42 -38.01 -0.76
C PHE A 2 -5.61 -39.29 -1.08
N PRO A 3 -4.45 -39.19 -1.76
CA PRO A 3 -3.66 -40.37 -2.15
C PRO A 3 -3.02 -41.08 -0.96
N SER A 4 -2.82 -42.40 -1.11
CA SER A 4 -2.36 -43.34 -0.07
C SER A 4 -0.94 -43.06 0.46
N PRO A 5 -0.60 -43.50 1.70
CA PRO A 5 0.62 -43.12 2.41
C PRO A 5 1.97 -43.49 1.78
N ASN A 6 2.01 -44.34 0.74
CA ASN A 6 3.24 -44.87 0.13
C ASN A 6 3.45 -44.46 -1.34
N SER A 7 2.89 -43.33 -1.78
CA SER A 7 3.13 -42.83 -3.15
C SER A 7 4.52 -42.19 -3.30
N SER A 8 5.22 -42.56 -4.38
CA SER A 8 6.54 -42.03 -4.79
C SER A 8 6.54 -40.53 -5.14
N GLN A 9 5.39 -39.85 -5.02
CA GLN A 9 5.25 -38.40 -5.22
C GLN A 9 5.41 -37.58 -3.92
N ARG A 10 5.76 -38.20 -2.79
CA ARG A 10 6.04 -37.49 -1.54
C ARG A 10 7.54 -37.18 -1.42
N ALA A 11 7.90 -35.92 -1.18
CA ALA A 11 9.29 -35.51 -0.96
C ALA A 11 9.89 -36.22 0.28
N PRO A 12 11.15 -36.69 0.22
CA PRO A 12 11.78 -37.37 1.34
C PRO A 12 12.12 -36.36 2.45
N SER A 13 11.80 -36.74 3.68
CA SER A 13 12.21 -36.05 4.90
C SER A 13 13.62 -36.50 5.30
N GLY A 14 14.63 -35.67 5.06
CA GLY A 14 16.01 -35.92 5.53
C GLY A 14 17.01 -35.01 4.81
N GLY A 15 17.55 -34.02 5.53
CA GLY A 15 18.28 -32.90 4.95
C GLY A 15 19.71 -33.17 4.50
N SER A 16 20.24 -32.23 3.72
CA SER A 16 21.67 -31.95 3.62
C SER A 16 21.88 -30.48 3.27
N SER A 17 22.74 -29.86 4.04
CA SER A 17 23.11 -28.45 4.06
C SER A 17 23.93 -28.06 2.83
N LEU A 18 23.46 -27.07 2.07
CA LEU A 18 24.32 -26.16 1.31
C LEU A 18 23.98 -24.73 1.74
N GLY A 19 24.97 -24.10 2.37
CA GLY A 19 24.83 -22.81 3.03
C GLY A 19 24.47 -21.70 2.06
N ILE A 20 23.25 -21.18 2.20
CA ILE A 20 22.92 -19.81 1.87
C ILE A 20 22.89 -19.07 3.20
N PRO A 21 23.57 -17.93 3.37
CA PRO A 21 23.44 -17.15 4.59
C PRO A 21 22.00 -16.64 4.68
N SER A 22 21.16 -17.39 5.40
CA SER A 22 19.85 -16.95 5.83
C SER A 22 20.08 -15.81 6.78
N ARG A 23 20.05 -14.58 6.27
CA ARG A 23 19.79 -13.42 7.12
C ARG A 23 18.39 -13.66 7.67
N ASN A 24 18.36 -14.21 8.88
CA ASN A 24 17.15 -14.44 9.64
C ASN A 24 16.63 -13.08 10.12
N VAL A 25 16.19 -12.25 9.17
CA VAL A 25 15.41 -11.05 9.47
C VAL A 25 14.03 -11.58 9.78
N SER A 26 13.78 -11.83 11.06
CA SER A 26 12.42 -12.10 11.54
C SER A 26 11.54 -10.94 11.06
N ARG A 27 10.63 -11.23 10.13
CA ARG A 27 9.68 -10.22 9.65
C ARG A 27 8.82 -9.83 10.85
N LYS A 28 9.01 -8.62 11.37
CA LYS A 28 8.15 -8.05 12.42
C LYS A 28 6.74 -7.91 11.83
N LYS A 29 5.85 -8.84 12.18
CA LYS A 29 4.45 -8.78 11.75
C LYS A 29 3.74 -7.74 12.63
N VAL A 30 3.30 -6.65 12.01
CA VAL A 30 2.45 -5.65 12.68
C VAL A 30 1.06 -6.24 12.86
N VAL A 31 0.51 -6.13 14.07
CA VAL A 31 -0.87 -6.52 14.36
C VAL A 31 -1.79 -5.36 13.98
N LEU A 32 -2.68 -5.57 13.02
CA LEU A 32 -3.68 -4.58 12.62
C LEU A 32 -4.84 -4.55 13.62
N ALA A 33 -5.43 -3.38 13.82
CA ALA A 33 -6.65 -3.26 14.61
C ALA A 33 -7.80 -4.04 13.96
N PRO A 34 -8.78 -4.54 14.74
CA PRO A 34 -10.01 -5.11 14.18
C PRO A 34 -10.64 -4.18 13.14
N GLY A 35 -11.09 -4.73 12.01
CA GLY A 35 -11.70 -3.96 10.91
C GLY A 35 -10.73 -3.22 9.98
N HIS A 36 -9.42 -3.44 10.11
CA HIS A 36 -8.39 -2.83 9.26
C HIS A 36 -7.62 -3.82 8.39
N SER A 37 -8.20 -5.00 8.12
CA SER A 37 -7.57 -5.96 7.21
C SER A 37 -7.61 -5.48 5.75
N PRO A 38 -6.79 -6.07 4.86
CA PRO A 38 -6.90 -5.81 3.42
C PRO A 38 -8.29 -6.07 2.84
N LEU A 39 -9.04 -7.05 3.40
CA LEU A 39 -10.41 -7.32 2.98
C LEU A 39 -11.38 -6.23 3.45
N ASP A 40 -11.16 -5.67 4.64
CA ASP A 40 -11.94 -4.54 5.13
C ASP A 40 -11.71 -3.31 4.26
N TRP A 41 -10.47 -3.06 3.82
CA TRP A 41 -10.17 -2.00 2.85
C TRP A 41 -10.89 -2.22 1.50
N ALA A 42 -10.86 -3.45 0.97
CA ALA A 42 -11.55 -3.78 -0.27
C ALA A 42 -13.08 -3.59 -0.13
N ALA A 43 -13.66 -3.99 1.01
CA ALA A 43 -15.07 -3.79 1.29
C ALA A 43 -15.43 -2.29 1.40
N LEU A 44 -14.59 -1.49 2.07
CA LEU A 44 -14.76 -0.05 2.21
C LEU A 44 -14.72 0.65 0.85
N THR A 45 -13.71 0.35 0.03
CA THR A 45 -13.54 0.97 -1.28
C THR A 45 -14.59 0.53 -2.29
N SER A 46 -15.13 -0.68 -2.18
CA SER A 46 -16.22 -1.16 -3.04
C SER A 46 -17.56 -0.49 -2.73
N LYS A 47 -17.82 -0.17 -1.45
CA LYS A 47 -19.06 0.49 -1.01
C LYS A 47 -19.01 2.01 -1.19
N THR A 48 -17.82 2.58 -1.27
CA THR A 48 -17.62 4.03 -1.33
C THR A 48 -17.74 4.51 -2.78
N PRO A 49 -18.50 5.60 -3.05
CA PRO A 49 -18.54 6.19 -4.38
C PRO A 49 -17.14 6.58 -4.88
N LYS A 50 -16.93 6.47 -6.20
CA LYS A 50 -15.66 6.87 -6.81
C LYS A 50 -15.29 8.28 -6.41
N HIS A 51 -13.99 8.50 -6.19
CA HIS A 51 -13.39 9.81 -5.85
C HIS A 51 -13.75 10.40 -4.48
N LYS A 52 -14.60 9.75 -3.67
CA LYS A 52 -14.98 10.27 -2.34
C LYS A 52 -13.80 10.32 -1.35
N LEU A 53 -12.85 9.39 -1.47
CA LEU A 53 -11.70 9.29 -0.55
C LEU A 53 -10.53 10.20 -0.92
N ARG A 54 -10.66 11.02 -1.96
CA ARG A 54 -9.65 12.03 -2.33
C ARG A 54 -9.48 13.10 -1.26
N GLY A 55 -10.52 13.37 -0.47
CA GLY A 55 -10.49 14.39 0.59
C GLY A 55 -10.29 15.83 0.08
N VAL A 56 -10.60 16.08 -1.19
CA VAL A 56 -10.54 17.42 -1.81
C VAL A 56 -11.94 18.02 -1.98
N ASN A 57 -12.01 19.30 -2.35
CA ASN A 57 -13.26 20.01 -2.56
C ASN A 57 -14.13 19.29 -3.62
N PRO A 58 -15.47 19.19 -3.45
CA PRO A 58 -16.35 18.58 -4.43
C PRO A 58 -16.27 19.20 -5.84
N ASN A 59 -15.89 20.47 -5.93
CA ASN A 59 -15.73 21.21 -7.18
C ASN A 59 -14.35 21.01 -7.82
N THR A 60 -13.43 20.29 -7.16
CA THR A 60 -12.11 19.98 -7.73
C THR A 60 -12.30 19.07 -8.95
N PRO A 61 -11.64 19.39 -10.09
CA PRO A 61 -11.72 18.57 -11.29
C PRO A 61 -11.38 17.09 -11.05
N PRO A 62 -11.78 16.19 -11.96
CA PRO A 62 -11.38 14.79 -11.91
C PRO A 62 -9.86 14.65 -11.84
N ALA A 63 -9.41 13.65 -11.09
CA ALA A 63 -7.99 13.46 -10.74
C ALA A 63 -6.98 13.68 -11.88
N PRO A 64 -7.12 13.08 -13.08
CA PRO A 64 -6.09 13.22 -14.11
C PRO A 64 -5.85 14.66 -14.58
N TYR A 65 -6.80 15.58 -14.34
CA TYR A 65 -6.72 16.98 -14.75
C TYR A 65 -6.22 17.92 -13.64
N VAL A 66 -5.97 17.41 -12.45
CA VAL A 66 -5.45 18.20 -11.33
C VAL A 66 -3.93 18.07 -11.29
N ARG A 67 -3.23 19.21 -11.35
CA ARG A 67 -1.78 19.28 -11.23
C ARG A 67 -1.41 19.72 -9.81
N ILE A 68 -0.63 18.89 -9.12
CA ILE A 68 -0.23 19.14 -7.73
C ILE A 68 1.26 19.45 -7.71
N PRO A 69 1.69 20.66 -7.32
CA PRO A 69 3.11 20.97 -7.18
C PRO A 69 3.71 20.25 -5.97
N ALA A 70 5.00 19.94 -6.04
CA ALA A 70 5.70 19.30 -4.91
C ALA A 70 5.70 20.14 -3.63
N SER A 71 5.59 21.48 -3.74
CA SER A 71 5.44 22.37 -2.59
C SER A 71 4.13 22.15 -1.84
N GLU A 72 3.03 21.89 -2.55
CA GLU A 72 1.72 21.65 -1.93
C GLU A 72 1.72 20.32 -1.17
N MET A 73 2.30 19.26 -1.75
CA MET A 73 2.34 17.96 -1.06
C MET A 73 2.99 18.03 0.33
N LYS A 74 4.01 18.88 0.52
CA LYS A 74 4.69 19.00 1.81
C LYS A 74 3.77 19.44 2.95
N ASN A 75 2.68 20.12 2.63
CA ASN A 75 1.67 20.57 3.60
C ASN A 75 0.84 19.39 4.14
N HIS A 76 0.79 18.27 3.42
CA HIS A 76 0.00 17.08 3.75
C HIS A 76 0.91 15.95 4.25
N SER A 77 1.55 16.17 5.40
CA SER A 77 2.56 15.28 5.98
C SER A 77 2.21 14.71 7.37
N SER A 78 1.00 14.97 7.88
CA SER A 78 0.53 14.46 9.17
C SER A 78 -0.32 13.20 9.00
N GLN A 79 -0.59 12.45 10.07
CA GLN A 79 -1.37 11.22 9.98
C GLN A 79 -2.86 11.46 9.66
N ASP A 80 -3.39 12.61 10.06
CA ASP A 80 -4.76 13.07 9.80
C ASP A 80 -4.89 13.83 8.48
N ASP A 81 -3.78 14.22 7.85
CA ASP A 81 -3.73 14.82 6.52
C ASP A 81 -2.42 14.40 5.80
N CYS A 82 -2.50 13.27 5.10
CA CYS A 82 -1.34 12.59 4.53
C CYS A 82 -1.50 12.35 3.03
N TRP A 83 -0.65 12.99 2.23
CA TRP A 83 -0.56 12.73 0.79
C TRP A 83 0.77 12.06 0.46
N THR A 84 0.79 11.28 -0.62
CA THR A 84 2.03 10.74 -1.20
C THR A 84 1.93 10.73 -2.72
N CYS A 85 3.07 10.88 -3.39
CA CYS A 85 3.18 10.55 -4.81
C CYS A 85 3.70 9.11 -4.98
N ILE A 86 3.08 8.36 -5.91
CA ILE A 86 3.56 7.07 -6.40
C ILE A 86 3.42 7.07 -7.93
N ASN A 87 4.53 6.87 -8.64
CA ASN A 87 4.59 6.86 -10.11
C ASN A 87 3.99 8.13 -10.75
N GLY A 88 4.28 9.31 -10.17
CA GLY A 88 3.79 10.60 -10.65
C GLY A 88 2.33 10.91 -10.34
N LYS A 89 1.61 10.02 -9.65
CA LYS A 89 0.22 10.23 -9.21
C LYS A 89 0.18 10.53 -7.73
N VAL A 90 -0.56 11.56 -7.35
CA VAL A 90 -0.73 12.00 -5.96
C VAL A 90 -2.00 11.38 -5.39
N TYR A 91 -1.88 10.77 -4.22
CA TYR A 91 -2.97 10.09 -3.51
C TYR A 91 -3.12 10.65 -2.10
N ASN A 92 -4.37 10.80 -1.66
CA ASN A 92 -4.69 10.97 -0.25
C ASN A 92 -4.64 9.60 0.45
N ILE A 93 -3.58 9.35 1.22
CA ILE A 93 -3.40 8.08 1.91
C ILE A 93 -3.93 8.09 3.34
N THR A 94 -4.38 9.23 3.86
CA THR A 94 -5.07 9.36 5.17
C THR A 94 -6.05 8.23 5.46
N PRO A 95 -7.05 7.92 4.59
CA PRO A 95 -8.01 6.84 4.87
C PRO A 95 -7.40 5.44 4.87
N TYR A 96 -6.21 5.26 4.29
CA TYR A 96 -5.54 3.97 4.13
C TYR A 96 -4.49 3.68 5.22
N ILE A 97 -4.02 4.69 5.96
CA ILE A 97 -2.89 4.55 6.90
C ILE A 97 -3.08 3.37 7.87
N ASN A 98 -4.26 3.25 8.47
CA ASN A 98 -4.53 2.20 9.46
C ASN A 98 -4.74 0.82 8.82
N PHE A 99 -4.99 0.75 7.51
CA PHE A 99 -5.13 -0.50 6.74
C PHE A 99 -3.78 -0.99 6.18
N HIS A 100 -2.72 -0.18 6.25
CA HIS A 100 -1.43 -0.52 5.70
C HIS A 100 -0.81 -1.74 6.41
N PRO A 101 -0.56 -2.88 5.73
CA PRO A 101 -0.03 -4.09 6.38
C PRO A 101 1.37 -3.91 6.99
N GLY A 102 2.16 -2.95 6.49
CA GLY A 102 3.46 -2.60 7.05
C GLY A 102 3.38 -1.71 8.30
N GLY A 103 2.18 -1.29 8.71
CA GLY A 103 1.97 -0.41 9.85
C GLY A 103 2.08 1.08 9.53
N VAL A 104 1.63 1.90 10.48
CA VAL A 104 1.59 3.36 10.39
C VAL A 104 2.99 3.97 10.23
N GLU A 105 3.96 3.51 11.02
CA GLU A 105 5.33 4.03 10.98
C GLU A 105 5.97 3.90 9.59
N GLU A 106 5.71 2.81 8.88
CA GLU A 106 6.31 2.56 7.56
C GLU A 106 5.65 3.40 6.47
N ILE A 107 4.31 3.54 6.47
CA ILE A 107 3.63 4.37 5.46
C ILE A 107 3.91 5.86 5.64
N MET A 108 4.06 6.33 6.88
CA MET A 108 4.34 7.73 7.19
C MET A 108 5.71 8.20 6.70
N LYS A 109 6.64 7.29 6.35
CA LYS A 109 7.92 7.65 5.69
C LYS A 109 7.72 8.30 4.32
N CYS A 110 6.56 8.10 3.69
CA CYS A 110 6.18 8.70 2.41
C CYS A 110 5.31 9.96 2.55
N ALA A 111 4.98 10.38 3.78
CA ALA A 111 4.08 11.50 4.02
C ALA A 111 4.61 12.82 3.40
N GLY A 112 3.76 13.49 2.65
CA GLY A 112 4.02 14.78 2.00
C GLY A 112 5.11 14.77 0.92
N ARG A 113 5.47 13.61 0.37
CA ARG A 113 6.59 13.48 -0.59
C ARG A 113 6.35 12.43 -1.67
N ASP A 114 7.30 12.35 -2.61
CA ASP A 114 7.37 11.24 -3.54
C ASP A 114 7.90 9.98 -2.84
N GLY A 115 7.01 8.99 -2.70
CA GLY A 115 7.25 7.70 -2.09
C GLY A 115 7.57 6.60 -3.10
N THR A 116 7.68 6.90 -4.40
CA THR A 116 7.82 5.92 -5.48
C THR A 116 8.98 4.95 -5.25
N ALA A 117 10.16 5.47 -4.89
CA ALA A 117 11.33 4.63 -4.66
C ALA A 117 11.14 3.68 -3.46
N LEU A 118 10.51 4.16 -2.38
CA LEU A 118 10.24 3.33 -1.19
C LEU A 118 9.16 2.29 -1.50
N PHE A 119 8.10 2.68 -2.21
CA PHE A 119 7.06 1.78 -2.67
C PHE A 119 7.64 0.66 -3.53
N ASN A 120 8.40 0.99 -4.58
CA ASN A 120 8.98 0.00 -5.49
C ASN A 120 9.99 -0.94 -4.80
N LYS A 121 10.68 -0.47 -3.76
CA LYS A 121 11.60 -1.31 -2.99
C LYS A 121 10.90 -2.45 -2.24
N TYR A 122 9.70 -2.21 -1.70
CA TYR A 122 9.00 -3.16 -0.83
C TYR A 122 7.73 -3.77 -1.44
N HIS A 123 7.17 -3.14 -2.47
CA HIS A 123 5.84 -3.43 -2.99
C HIS A 123 5.78 -3.36 -4.53
N SER A 124 6.86 -3.70 -5.24
CA SER A 124 6.92 -3.64 -6.72
C SER A 124 5.85 -4.47 -7.43
N TRP A 125 5.27 -5.47 -6.76
CA TRP A 125 4.18 -6.31 -7.28
C TRP A 125 2.78 -5.80 -6.95
N VAL A 126 2.67 -4.76 -6.11
CA VAL A 126 1.38 -4.17 -5.74
C VAL A 126 1.02 -3.13 -6.79
N ASN A 127 -0.24 -3.12 -7.23
CA ASN A 127 -0.79 -2.10 -8.12
C ASN A 127 -1.35 -0.93 -7.28
N PRO A 128 -0.63 0.20 -7.15
CA PRO A 128 -1.09 1.32 -6.33
C PRO A 128 -2.32 2.01 -6.92
N GLU A 129 -2.46 2.06 -8.25
CA GLU A 129 -3.62 2.65 -8.91
C GLU A 129 -4.91 1.95 -8.53
N ARG A 130 -4.91 0.62 -8.48
CA ARG A 130 -6.10 -0.15 -8.12
C ARG A 130 -6.35 -0.09 -6.62
N LEU A 131 -5.29 -0.16 -5.81
CA LEU A 131 -5.40 -0.11 -4.35
C LEU A 131 -5.95 1.24 -3.86
N LEU A 132 -5.52 2.33 -4.50
CA LEU A 132 -5.79 3.72 -4.11
C LEU A 132 -6.65 4.47 -5.12
N GLU A 133 -7.43 3.76 -5.95
CA GLU A 133 -8.26 4.36 -7.03
C GLU A 133 -9.16 5.49 -6.50
N ASN A 134 -9.81 5.25 -5.36
CA ASN A 134 -10.72 6.21 -4.73
C ASN A 134 -10.01 7.40 -4.05
N CYS A 135 -8.69 7.31 -3.89
CA CYS A 135 -7.85 8.27 -3.18
C CYS A 135 -7.06 9.20 -4.11
N MET A 136 -7.07 8.96 -5.42
CA MET A 136 -6.23 9.71 -6.37
C MET A 136 -6.65 11.17 -6.47
N ILE A 137 -5.78 12.08 -6.06
CA ILE A 137 -6.01 13.53 -6.10
C ILE A 137 -5.68 14.08 -7.49
N GLY A 138 -4.52 13.72 -8.02
CA GLY A 138 -4.11 14.13 -9.36
C GLY A 138 -2.70 13.73 -9.75
N ILE A 139 -2.07 14.53 -10.60
CA ILE A 139 -0.74 14.27 -11.17
C ILE A 139 0.26 15.25 -10.57
N LEU A 140 1.42 14.74 -10.15
CA LEU A 140 2.52 15.56 -9.67
C LEU A 140 2.99 16.48 -10.81
N SER A 141 3.06 17.77 -10.54
CA SER A 141 3.68 18.76 -11.41
C SER A 141 5.10 19.03 -10.92
N VAL A 142 6.04 18.89 -11.84
CA VAL A 142 7.40 19.40 -11.68
C VAL A 142 7.46 20.88 -12.03
#